data_AF-A0A820LLE3-F1
#
_entry.id   AF-A0A820LLE3-F1
#
_cell.length_a   1.000
_cell.length_b   1.000
_cell.length_c   1.000
_cell.angle_alpha   90.00
_cell.angle_beta   90.00
_cell.angle_gamma   90.00
#
_symmetry.space_group_name_H-M   'P 1'
#
loop_
_entity.id
_entity.type
_entity.pdbx_description
1 polymer ?
#
loop_
_entity_poly.entity_id
_entity_poly.type
_entity_poly.pdbx_seq_one_letter_code
_entity_poly.pdbx_strand_id
1 'polypeptide(L)'
;MIPISLRINLDMGKIAYAWFIQKDEEIPGSVVRSSTIPEELGRIGYLLSDKTGTLTQNLMIFKRLHLGTVSYTNENQSEISNALTQQYRTINTPVNEIQQTTLPSTVKALAICHNVTPVFEERPIRSLDSSLELNNGRRSPPDTPLTSATSLNTLNGSDIIELLPTKTVTYQASSPDEIALVEWTEHAG
;
A
#
# COMPACT_ATOMS: atom_id res chain seq x y z
N MET A 1 -51.58 10.90 29.84
CA MET A 1 -51.09 11.63 28.64
C MET A 1 -49.56 11.64 28.69
N ILE A 2 -48.86 11.31 27.60
CA ILE A 2 -47.40 11.42 27.56
C ILE A 2 -47.04 12.88 27.23
N PRO A 3 -46.11 13.52 27.97
CA PRO A 3 -45.76 14.92 27.72
C PRO A 3 -45.03 15.08 26.37
N ILE A 4 -45.50 16.03 25.57
CA ILE A 4 -44.94 16.36 24.25
C ILE A 4 -43.49 16.83 24.36
N SER A 5 -43.15 17.54 25.43
CA SER A 5 -41.80 18.02 25.72
C SER A 5 -40.77 16.90 25.91
N LEU A 6 -41.18 15.75 26.46
CA LEU A 6 -40.28 14.61 26.69
C LEU A 6 -39.78 14.03 25.37
N ARG A 7 -40.67 13.91 24.38
CA ARG A 7 -40.30 13.40 23.05
C ARG A 7 -39.30 14.32 22.36
N ILE A 8 -39.56 15.62 22.38
CA ILE A 8 -38.70 16.62 21.74
C ILE A 8 -37.31 16.65 22.41
N ASN A 9 -37.24 16.58 23.74
CA ASN A 9 -35.96 16.55 24.46
C ASN A 9 -35.13 15.31 24.13
N LEU A 10 -35.76 14.14 24.02
CA LEU A 10 -35.08 12.91 23.60
C LEU A 10 -34.55 13.00 22.17
N ASP A 11 -35.35 13.53 21.25
CA ASP A 11 -34.93 13.70 19.84
C ASP A 11 -33.77 14.70 19.71
N MET A 12 -33.76 15.78 20.50
CA MET A 12 -32.64 16.72 20.56
C MET A 12 -31.37 16.10 21.12
N GLY A 13 -31.48 15.29 22.17
CA GLY A 13 -30.34 14.55 22.74
C GLY A 13 -29.69 13.62 21.72
N LYS A 14 -30.51 12.86 20.98
CA LYS A 14 -30.05 11.97 19.90
C LYS A 14 -29.24 12.70 18.83
N ILE A 15 -29.70 13.88 18.41
CA ILE A 15 -29.00 14.72 17.43
C ILE A 15 -27.67 15.22 18.01
N ALA A 16 -27.65 15.67 19.26
CA ALA A 16 -26.43 16.16 19.90
C ALA A 16 -25.35 15.08 20.00
N TYR A 17 -25.70 13.86 20.42
CA TYR A 17 -24.75 12.74 20.49
C TYR A 17 -24.26 12.30 19.11
N ALA A 18 -25.14 12.28 18.10
CA ALA A 18 -24.72 12.00 16.72
C ALA A 18 -23.70 13.03 16.21
N TRP A 19 -23.88 14.32 16.56
CA TRP A 19 -22.93 15.38 16.21
C TRP A 19 -21.58 15.23 16.94
N PHE A 20 -21.60 14.83 18.22
CA PHE A 20 -20.37 14.57 18.95
C PHE A 20 -19.55 13.42 18.35
N ILE A 21 -20.20 12.31 17.94
CA ILE A 21 -19.51 11.19 17.28
C ILE A 21 -18.85 11.64 15.96
N GLN A 22 -19.53 12.45 15.16
CA GLN A 22 -19.00 12.94 13.89
C GLN A 22 -17.80 13.89 14.05
N LYS A 23 -17.70 14.58 15.19
CA LYS A 23 -16.61 15.51 15.51
C LYS A 23 -15.53 14.86 16.40
N ASP A 24 -15.59 13.56 16.61
CA ASP A 24 -14.65 12.83 17.44
C ASP A 24 -13.26 12.82 16.77
N GLU A 25 -12.21 13.20 17.53
CA GLU A 25 -10.83 13.20 17.06
C GLU A 25 -10.22 11.78 17.10
N GLU A 26 -10.73 10.89 17.95
CA GLU A 26 -10.24 9.50 18.06
C GLU A 26 -10.69 8.65 16.85
N ILE A 27 -11.84 8.99 16.25
CA ILE A 27 -12.42 8.28 15.10
C ILE A 27 -12.57 9.26 13.91
N PRO A 28 -11.46 9.65 13.27
CA PRO A 28 -11.49 10.63 12.19
C PRO A 28 -12.25 10.09 10.97
N GLY A 29 -12.99 10.98 10.30
CA GLY A 29 -13.76 10.63 9.10
C GLY A 29 -15.05 9.86 9.37
N SER A 30 -15.47 9.73 10.64
CA SER A 30 -16.76 9.12 10.97
C SER A 30 -17.91 10.00 10.47
N VAL A 31 -18.87 9.40 9.75
CA VAL A 31 -20.04 10.10 9.24
C VAL A 31 -21.29 9.39 9.71
N VAL A 32 -21.97 10.00 10.68
CA VAL A 32 -23.23 9.50 11.21
C VAL A 32 -24.35 9.82 10.22
N ARG A 33 -25.02 8.78 9.72
CA ARG A 33 -26.15 8.91 8.75
C ARG A 33 -27.53 8.81 9.40
N SER A 34 -27.61 8.47 10.68
CA SER A 34 -28.86 8.37 11.43
C SER A 34 -28.66 8.79 12.89
N SER A 35 -29.52 9.67 13.39
CA SER A 35 -29.49 10.17 14.76
C SER A 35 -30.01 9.19 15.81
N THR A 36 -30.73 8.12 15.41
CA THR A 36 -31.32 7.16 16.36
C THR A 36 -30.42 5.98 16.68
N ILE A 37 -29.32 5.79 15.94
CA ILE A 37 -28.40 4.65 16.13
C ILE A 37 -27.53 4.76 17.40
N PRO A 38 -27.03 5.93 17.83
CA PRO A 38 -26.11 6.03 18.97
C PRO A 38 -26.62 5.39 20.28
N GLU A 39 -27.92 5.47 20.57
CA GLU A 39 -28.50 4.85 21.77
C GLU A 39 -28.59 3.31 21.69
N GLU A 40 -28.67 2.77 20.47
CA GLU A 40 -28.70 1.34 20.20
C GLU A 40 -27.29 0.73 20.20
N LEU A 41 -26.25 1.51 19.84
CA LEU A 41 -24.86 1.06 19.87
C LEU A 41 -24.43 0.58 21.27
N GLY A 42 -24.93 1.21 22.33
CA GLY A 42 -24.67 0.81 23.72
C GLY A 42 -25.34 -0.48 24.16
N ARG A 43 -26.20 -1.08 23.31
CA ARG A 43 -27.01 -2.27 23.62
C ARG A 43 -26.69 -3.47 22.73
N ILE A 44 -25.66 -3.37 21.89
CA ILE A 44 -25.28 -4.44 20.96
C ILE A 44 -24.84 -5.68 21.74
N GLY A 45 -25.50 -6.82 21.52
CA GLY A 45 -25.14 -8.11 22.10
C GLY A 45 -24.40 -9.06 21.16
N TYR A 46 -24.48 -8.82 19.84
CA TYR A 46 -23.83 -9.63 18.82
C TYR A 46 -23.20 -8.71 17.76
N LEU A 47 -21.96 -9.02 17.38
CA LEU A 47 -21.26 -8.36 16.29
C LEU A 47 -21.11 -9.35 15.13
N LEU A 48 -21.78 -9.07 14.02
CA LEU A 48 -21.58 -9.79 12.77
C LEU A 48 -20.64 -8.94 11.92
N SER A 49 -19.42 -9.42 11.70
CA SER A 49 -18.43 -8.74 10.87
C SER A 49 -18.28 -9.47 9.54
N ASP A 50 -18.15 -8.70 8.46
CA ASP A 50 -17.74 -9.25 7.18
C ASP A 50 -16.23 -9.53 7.19
N LYS A 51 -15.79 -10.56 6.47
CA LYS A 51 -14.37 -10.89 6.35
C LYS A 51 -13.68 -9.88 5.43
N THR A 52 -14.24 -9.64 4.26
CA THR A 52 -13.56 -8.91 3.18
C THR A 52 -13.83 -7.42 3.29
N GLY A 53 -12.79 -6.59 3.32
CA GLY A 53 -12.93 -5.13 3.40
C GLY A 53 -13.30 -4.58 4.78
N THR A 54 -13.59 -5.45 5.76
CA THR A 54 -13.76 -5.08 7.18
C THR A 54 -12.62 -5.67 8.03
N LEU A 55 -12.48 -6.99 8.08
CA LEU A 55 -11.36 -7.62 8.82
C LEU A 55 -10.05 -7.58 8.05
N THR A 56 -10.11 -7.46 6.72
CA THR A 56 -8.93 -7.39 5.85
C THR A 56 -8.88 -6.08 5.08
N GLN A 57 -7.68 -5.53 4.89
CA GLN A 57 -7.43 -4.29 4.15
C GLN A 57 -7.44 -4.48 2.62
N ASN A 58 -7.96 -5.61 2.12
CA ASN A 58 -7.91 -6.00 0.71
C ASN A 58 -6.51 -5.85 0.07
N LEU A 59 -5.47 -6.09 0.86
CA LEU A 59 -4.08 -6.02 0.46
C LEU A 59 -3.44 -7.39 0.73
N MET A 60 -2.77 -7.92 -0.28
CA MET A 60 -2.09 -9.22 -0.22
C MET A 60 -0.59 -8.99 -0.20
N ILE A 61 0.12 -9.67 0.71
CA ILE A 61 1.58 -9.61 0.82
C ILE A 61 2.11 -11.03 0.76
N PHE A 62 3.05 -11.28 -0.14
CA PHE A 62 3.74 -12.55 -0.18
C PHE A 62 4.62 -12.71 1.08
N LYS A 63 4.41 -13.79 1.85
CA LYS A 63 5.11 -14.02 3.12
C LYS A 63 6.15 -15.13 3.07
N ARG A 64 5.85 -16.23 2.38
CA ARG A 64 6.71 -17.42 2.35
C ARG A 64 6.45 -18.25 1.11
N LEU A 65 7.53 -18.70 0.47
CA LEU A 65 7.52 -19.69 -0.61
C LEU A 65 8.04 -21.02 -0.05
N HIS A 66 7.35 -22.13 -0.31
CA HIS A 66 7.81 -23.45 0.12
C HIS A 66 8.05 -24.35 -1.10
N LEU A 67 9.30 -24.77 -1.31
CA LEU A 67 9.73 -25.64 -2.42
C LEU A 67 10.31 -26.94 -1.86
N GLY A 68 9.53 -28.03 -1.92
CA GLY A 68 9.99 -29.34 -1.44
C GLY A 68 10.29 -29.31 0.07
N THR A 69 11.57 -29.36 0.43
CA THR A 69 12.05 -29.32 1.83
C THR A 69 12.59 -27.95 2.26
N VAL A 70 12.59 -26.96 1.35
CA VAL A 70 13.15 -25.63 1.60
C VAL A 70 12.03 -24.60 1.66
N SER A 71 12.08 -23.70 2.64
CA SER A 71 11.16 -22.57 2.75
C SER A 71 11.92 -21.25 2.66
N TYR A 72 11.48 -20.38 1.75
CA TYR A 72 12.02 -19.04 1.57
C TYR A 72 11.06 -18.02 2.18
N THR A 73 11.57 -17.16 3.04
CA THR A 73 10.86 -16.02 3.63
C THR A 73 11.44 -14.71 3.10
N ASN A 74 10.80 -13.58 3.42
CA ASN A 74 11.33 -12.27 3.05
C ASN A 74 12.71 -11.97 3.67
N GLU A 75 13.08 -12.64 4.75
CA GLU A 75 14.41 -12.53 5.39
C GLU A 75 15.53 -13.16 4.54
N ASN A 76 15.20 -14.18 3.73
CA ASN A 76 16.15 -14.93 2.91
C ASN A 76 16.14 -14.49 1.44
N GLN A 77 15.61 -13.29 1.12
CA GLN A 77 15.55 -12.80 -0.27
C GLN A 77 16.93 -12.69 -0.93
N SER A 78 17.98 -12.36 -0.17
CA SER A 78 19.35 -12.29 -0.67
C SER A 78 19.90 -13.65 -1.13
N GLU A 79 19.48 -14.75 -0.50
CA GLU A 79 19.87 -16.10 -0.91
C GLU A 79 19.23 -16.46 -2.27
N ILE A 80 17.97 -16.05 -2.46
CA ILE A 80 17.21 -16.27 -3.70
C ILE A 80 17.87 -15.51 -4.85
N SER A 81 18.13 -14.21 -4.69
CA SER A 81 18.71 -13.38 -5.74
C SER A 81 20.11 -13.84 -6.15
N ASN A 82 20.94 -14.26 -5.18
CA ASN A 82 22.25 -14.83 -5.45
C ASN A 82 22.16 -16.16 -6.20
N ALA A 83 21.25 -17.06 -5.78
CA ALA A 83 21.03 -18.33 -6.46
C ALA A 83 20.54 -18.12 -7.91
N LEU A 84 19.59 -17.20 -8.12
CA LEU A 84 19.12 -16.83 -9.46
C LEU A 84 20.26 -16.27 -10.31
N THR A 85 21.01 -15.29 -9.78
CA THR A 85 22.14 -14.66 -10.49
C THR A 85 23.20 -15.68 -10.90
N GLN A 86 23.55 -16.61 -10.02
CA GLN A 86 24.53 -17.66 -10.31
C GLN A 86 24.06 -18.55 -11.46
N GLN A 87 22.80 -18.95 -11.47
CA GLN A 87 22.26 -19.81 -12.53
C GLN A 87 22.14 -19.10 -13.88
N TYR A 88 21.71 -17.84 -13.91
CA TYR A 88 21.62 -17.07 -15.15
C TYR A 88 23.01 -16.76 -15.74
N ARG A 89 24.08 -16.75 -14.93
CA ARG A 89 25.47 -16.63 -15.42
C ARG A 89 26.01 -17.91 -16.07
N THR A 90 25.50 -19.09 -15.72
CA THR A 90 25.99 -20.40 -16.18
C THR A 90 25.32 -20.90 -17.48
N ILE A 91 24.42 -20.13 -18.10
CA ILE A 91 23.64 -20.52 -19.29
C ILE A 91 24.49 -20.99 -20.50
N ASN A 92 25.80 -20.73 -20.52
CA ASN A 92 26.69 -21.14 -21.60
C ASN A 92 27.23 -22.59 -21.51
N THR A 93 26.84 -23.41 -20.53
CA THR A 93 27.25 -24.83 -20.48
C THR A 93 26.04 -25.79 -20.62
N PRO A 94 26.14 -26.84 -21.46
CA PRO A 94 25.06 -27.81 -21.64
C PRO A 94 24.86 -28.59 -20.33
N VAL A 95 23.65 -28.49 -19.79
CA VAL A 95 23.25 -29.13 -18.53
C VAL A 95 23.06 -30.63 -18.77
N ASN A 96 24.06 -31.42 -18.35
CA ASN A 96 23.83 -32.81 -17.96
C ASN A 96 23.36 -32.82 -16.49
N GLU A 97 22.45 -33.75 -16.18
CA GLU A 97 21.95 -34.12 -14.84
C GLU A 97 20.82 -33.27 -14.23
N ILE A 98 19.58 -33.72 -14.46
CA ILE A 98 18.52 -34.20 -13.52
C ILE A 98 18.34 -33.54 -12.13
N GLN A 99 19.23 -32.68 -11.63
CA GLN A 99 18.90 -31.76 -10.53
C GLN A 99 18.20 -30.54 -11.12
N GLN A 100 16.91 -30.69 -11.40
CA GLN A 100 16.00 -29.57 -11.59
C GLN A 100 16.24 -28.58 -10.46
N THR A 101 16.87 -27.45 -10.76
CA THR A 101 16.91 -26.34 -9.82
C THR A 101 15.50 -25.79 -9.76
N THR A 102 14.75 -26.26 -8.77
CA THR A 102 13.32 -25.98 -8.60
C THR A 102 13.09 -24.48 -8.46
N LEU A 103 14.06 -23.75 -7.88
CA LEU A 103 13.95 -22.34 -7.55
C LEU A 103 13.78 -21.42 -8.78
N PRO A 104 14.71 -21.32 -9.75
CA PRO A 104 14.57 -20.40 -10.89
C PRO A 104 13.35 -20.71 -11.74
N SER A 105 13.04 -22.00 -11.93
CA SER A 105 11.87 -22.43 -12.71
C SER A 105 10.58 -22.02 -12.01
N THR A 106 10.54 -22.11 -10.68
CA THR A 106 9.38 -21.69 -9.89
C THR A 106 9.25 -20.16 -9.85
N VAL A 107 10.34 -19.42 -9.63
CA VAL A 107 10.31 -17.94 -9.67
C VAL A 107 9.90 -17.45 -11.05
N LYS A 108 10.42 -18.08 -12.12
CA LYS A 108 10.01 -17.78 -13.48
C LYS A 108 8.52 -18.05 -13.69
N ALA A 109 8.00 -19.18 -13.22
CA ALA A 109 6.57 -19.49 -13.30
C ALA A 109 5.73 -18.47 -12.52
N LEU A 110 6.17 -18.07 -11.32
CA LEU A 110 5.54 -17.03 -10.52
C LEU A 110 5.57 -15.65 -11.19
N ALA A 111 6.59 -15.33 -11.98
CA ALA A 111 6.66 -14.07 -12.69
C ALA A 111 5.73 -14.04 -13.93
N ILE A 112 5.63 -15.15 -14.69
CA ILE A 112 5.00 -15.16 -16.01
C ILE A 112 3.54 -15.64 -16.04
N CYS A 113 3.09 -16.41 -15.05
CA CYS A 113 1.78 -17.08 -15.10
C CYS A 113 0.61 -16.22 -14.58
N HIS A 114 0.76 -14.89 -14.55
CA HIS A 114 -0.25 -13.97 -14.01
C HIS A 114 -0.66 -12.91 -15.03
N ASN A 115 -1.88 -12.40 -14.91
CA ASN A 115 -2.40 -11.34 -15.77
C ASN A 115 -2.16 -9.94 -15.15
N VAL A 116 -0.90 -9.65 -14.84
CA VAL A 116 -0.47 -8.37 -14.23
C VAL A 116 0.11 -7.44 -15.29
N THR A 117 -0.39 -6.21 -15.33
CA THR A 117 0.10 -5.16 -16.23
C THR A 117 0.94 -4.15 -15.46
N PRO A 118 2.23 -3.94 -15.81
CA PRO A 118 3.04 -2.89 -15.22
C PRO A 118 2.66 -1.53 -15.82
N VAL A 119 2.38 -0.57 -14.95
CA VAL A 119 2.10 0.83 -15.26
C VAL A 119 3.30 1.65 -14.83
N PHE A 120 3.90 2.32 -15.80
CA PHE A 120 5.09 3.12 -15.61
C PHE A 120 4.72 4.59 -15.47
N GLU A 121 5.07 5.19 -14.34
CA GLU A 121 4.89 6.63 -14.16
C GLU A 121 6.24 7.32 -14.30
N GLU A 122 6.38 8.18 -15.31
CA GLU A 122 7.54 9.06 -15.46
C GLU A 122 7.31 10.30 -14.61
N ARG A 123 8.07 10.45 -13.52
CA ARG A 123 8.08 11.71 -12.79
C ARG A 123 8.85 12.73 -13.62
N PRO A 124 8.21 13.81 -14.12
CA PRO A 124 8.95 14.85 -14.82
C PRO A 124 9.94 15.48 -13.85
N ILE A 125 11.19 15.63 -14.29
CA ILE A 125 12.20 16.42 -13.60
C ILE A 125 11.58 17.82 -13.43
N ARG A 126 11.30 18.23 -12.19
CA ARG A 126 11.05 19.64 -11.90
C ARG A 126 12.37 20.36 -12.17
N SER A 127 12.56 20.85 -13.39
CA SER A 127 13.62 21.80 -13.67
C SER A 127 13.45 22.95 -12.67
N LEU A 128 14.48 23.23 -11.88
CA LEU A 128 14.59 24.50 -11.18
C LEU A 128 14.68 25.59 -12.24
N ASP A 129 13.54 26.05 -12.74
CA ASP A 129 13.51 27.28 -13.51
C ASP A 129 13.51 28.43 -12.50
N SER A 130 14.73 28.82 -12.13
CA SER A 130 15.00 30.01 -11.36
C SER A 130 14.80 31.20 -12.29
N SER A 131 13.57 31.68 -12.47
CA SER A 131 13.29 33.01 -13.04
C SER A 131 11.83 33.44 -12.86
N LEU A 132 11.63 34.40 -11.95
CA LEU A 132 10.69 35.52 -12.10
C LEU A 132 9.18 35.20 -12.18
N GLU A 133 8.53 34.97 -11.04
CA GLU A 133 7.14 35.44 -10.87
C GLU A 133 7.09 36.52 -9.78
N LEU A 134 6.85 37.76 -10.23
CA LEU A 134 6.51 38.87 -9.39
C LEU A 134 5.26 38.55 -8.56
N ASN A 135 5.44 38.64 -7.25
CA ASN A 135 4.47 39.06 -6.25
C ASN A 135 3.12 39.54 -6.81
N ASN A 136 2.08 38.72 -6.64
CA ASN A 136 0.71 39.23 -6.45
C ASN A 136 -0.06 38.27 -5.54
N GLY A 137 -0.33 38.74 -4.33
CA GLY A 137 -0.92 37.95 -3.26
C GLY A 137 -2.37 37.52 -3.51
N ARG A 138 -2.69 36.30 -3.06
CA ARG A 138 -3.97 35.94 -2.42
C ARG A 138 -3.82 34.61 -1.68
N ARG A 139 -4.57 34.52 -0.58
CA ARG A 139 -4.45 33.61 0.57
C ARG A 139 -4.70 32.12 0.23
N SER A 140 -4.02 31.24 0.99
CA SER A 140 -4.19 29.78 1.07
C SER A 140 -5.53 29.34 1.71
N PRO A 141 -5.89 28.04 1.61
CA PRO A 141 -5.71 27.13 2.76
C PRO A 141 -5.17 25.72 2.41
N PRO A 142 -4.82 24.90 3.42
CA PRO A 142 -3.96 23.71 3.33
C PRO A 142 -4.77 22.40 3.22
N ASP A 143 -4.11 21.32 2.77
CA ASP A 143 -4.11 19.97 3.37
C ASP A 143 -3.81 18.90 2.31
N THR A 144 -2.59 18.37 2.34
CA THR A 144 -2.31 16.96 2.00
C THR A 144 -0.94 16.57 2.59
N PRO A 145 -0.82 15.39 3.20
CA PRO A 145 0.18 15.12 4.23
C PRO A 145 1.58 14.91 3.68
N LEU A 146 2.54 15.48 4.41
CA LEU A 146 3.96 15.21 4.33
C LEU A 146 4.23 13.70 4.46
N THR A 147 4.86 13.10 3.46
CA THR A 147 5.54 11.81 3.61
C THR A 147 7.02 12.00 3.26
N SER A 148 7.82 11.99 4.31
CA SER A 148 9.28 11.77 4.37
C SER A 148 10.16 12.51 3.34
N ALA A 149 10.48 13.77 3.66
CA ALA A 149 11.74 14.37 3.22
C ALA A 149 12.88 13.79 4.07
N THR A 150 13.50 12.71 3.60
CA THR A 150 14.71 12.16 4.22
C THR A 150 15.93 12.96 3.76
N SER A 151 16.48 13.69 4.73
CA SER A 151 17.89 14.12 4.88
C SER A 151 18.53 14.92 3.74
N LEU A 152 18.49 16.24 3.91
CA LEU A 152 19.49 17.17 3.37
C LEU A 152 20.85 16.87 4.01
N ASN A 153 21.76 16.24 3.26
CA ASN A 153 23.18 16.25 3.59
C ASN A 153 23.88 17.38 2.83
N THR A 154 24.45 18.28 3.61
CA THR A 154 25.24 19.45 3.22
C THR A 154 26.64 19.02 2.75
N LEU A 155 27.05 19.56 1.58
CA LEU A 155 28.41 19.71 1.03
C LEU A 155 29.12 18.47 0.44
N ASN A 156 29.36 18.47 -0.87
CA ASN A 156 30.61 18.96 -1.49
C ASN A 156 30.60 18.65 -2.99
N GLY A 157 31.11 19.58 -3.81
CA GLY A 157 31.19 19.40 -5.26
C GLY A 157 32.12 18.25 -5.64
N SER A 158 31.59 17.26 -6.37
CA SER A 158 32.28 16.48 -7.43
C SER A 158 31.49 15.25 -7.91
N ASP A 159 30.31 14.96 -7.35
CA ASP A 159 29.53 13.78 -7.77
C ASP A 159 28.30 14.17 -8.60
N ILE A 160 28.51 14.30 -9.91
CA ILE A 160 27.43 14.20 -10.90
C ILE A 160 27.08 12.71 -11.01
N ILE A 161 26.41 12.16 -9.98
CA ILE A 161 25.75 10.86 -10.13
C ILE A 161 24.51 11.13 -10.98
N GLU A 162 24.64 10.78 -12.25
CA GLU A 162 23.59 10.45 -13.20
C GLU A 162 22.25 10.20 -12.51
N LEU A 163 21.38 11.21 -12.51
CA LEU A 163 20.00 11.14 -12.07
C LEU A 163 19.24 10.25 -13.06
N LEU A 164 19.46 8.94 -13.00
CA LEU A 164 18.60 7.97 -13.64
C LEU A 164 17.19 8.21 -13.09
N PRO A 165 16.17 8.42 -13.94
CA PRO A 165 14.81 8.56 -13.48
C PRO A 165 14.46 7.27 -12.73
N THR A 166 14.17 7.37 -11.43
CA THR A 166 13.61 6.24 -10.69
C THR A 166 12.22 6.00 -11.24
N LYS A 167 12.14 5.16 -12.29
CA LYS A 167 10.91 4.75 -12.94
C LYS A 167 10.11 3.98 -11.90
N THR A 168 9.11 4.60 -11.30
CA THR A 168 8.20 3.91 -10.38
C THR A 168 7.28 3.03 -11.22
N VAL A 169 7.44 1.71 -11.08
CA VAL A 169 6.55 0.71 -11.65
C VAL A 169 5.42 0.46 -10.66
N THR A 170 4.19 0.48 -11.12
CA THR A 170 3.01 0.08 -10.34
C THR A 170 2.33 -1.08 -11.05
N TYR A 171 1.85 -2.07 -10.32
CA TYR A 171 1.24 -3.27 -10.91
C TYR A 171 -0.28 -3.20 -10.82
N GLN A 172 -0.94 -3.49 -11.93
CA GLN A 172 -2.40 -3.59 -11.99
C GLN A 172 -2.82 -5.00 -12.41
N ALA A 173 -3.73 -5.60 -11.65
CA ALA A 173 -4.30 -6.91 -11.95
C ALA A 173 -5.76 -6.98 -11.53
N SER A 174 -6.45 -8.05 -11.92
CA SER A 174 -7.85 -8.28 -11.53
C SER A 174 -7.97 -8.80 -10.10
N SER A 175 -6.89 -9.39 -9.56
CA SER A 175 -6.87 -9.96 -8.21
C SER A 175 -5.61 -9.53 -7.45
N PRO A 176 -5.72 -9.15 -6.15
CA PRO A 176 -4.60 -8.63 -5.37
C PRO A 176 -3.53 -9.67 -5.05
N ASP A 177 -3.86 -10.95 -5.08
CA ASP A 177 -2.90 -12.05 -4.90
C ASP A 177 -1.91 -12.15 -6.08
N GLU A 178 -2.37 -11.96 -7.32
CA GLU A 178 -1.50 -11.89 -8.51
C GLU A 178 -0.47 -10.76 -8.39
N ILE A 179 -0.92 -9.59 -7.93
CA ILE A 179 -0.06 -8.43 -7.68
C ILE A 179 1.02 -8.79 -6.66
N ALA A 180 0.62 -9.37 -5.53
CA ALA A 180 1.54 -9.75 -4.46
C ALA A 180 2.61 -10.76 -4.91
N LEU A 181 2.25 -11.68 -5.82
CA LEU A 181 3.18 -12.66 -6.38
C LEU A 181 4.20 -12.00 -7.31
N VAL A 182 3.72 -11.16 -8.23
CA VAL A 182 4.61 -10.47 -9.20
C VAL A 182 5.51 -9.45 -8.50
N GLU A 183 4.96 -8.67 -7.58
CA GLU A 183 5.73 -7.73 -6.76
C GLU A 183 6.81 -8.45 -5.95
N TRP A 184 6.51 -9.63 -5.39
CA TRP A 184 7.53 -10.43 -4.71
C TRP A 184 8.62 -10.92 -5.66
N THR A 185 8.28 -11.34 -6.88
CA THR A 185 9.29 -11.77 -7.85
C THR A 185 10.23 -10.64 -8.27
N GLU A 186 9.75 -9.39 -8.37
CA GLU A 186 10.61 -8.23 -8.62
C GLU A 186 11.68 -8.05 -7.52
N HIS A 187 11.29 -8.24 -6.26
CA HIS A 187 12.24 -8.17 -5.14
C HIS A 187 13.18 -9.39 -5.08
N ALA A 188 12.81 -10.52 -5.68
CA ALA A 188 13.57 -11.75 -5.65
C ALA A 188 14.76 -11.77 -6.64
N GLY A 189 14.69 -11.02 -7.75
CA GLY A 189 15.80 -10.87 -8.70
C GLY A 189 15.42 -10.81 -10.17
#